data_AF-A0A820M4H3-F1
#
_entry.id   AF-A0A820M4H3-F1
#
_cell.length_a   1.000
_cell.length_b   1.000
_cell.length_c   1.000
_cell.angle_alpha   90.00
_cell.angle_beta   90.00
_cell.angle_gamma   90.00
#
_symmetry.space_group_name_H-M   'P 1'
#
loop_
_entity.id
_entity.type
_entity.pdbx_description
1 polymer ?
#
loop_
_entity_poly.entity_id
_entity_poly.type
_entity_poly.pdbx_seq_one_letter_code
_entity_poly.pdbx_strand_id
1 'polypeptide(L)'
;MYTSDKAIQWYTRDCFLYRLLNRALRTEDIDLLYSFRFFIIDLCNQLENNDCKRKSNKTISTLYRGQRISKEEFERLQKSVGLLISTNGFLSTSRDETISLTFAGSGITNNNDQYSVLFVINVPVSLKRVLFADVHEQSEIPSEQEILFSHGATFRMNSVDFDSNFNTWKVVMTVTDEGLDNVQEYKLLLDELMQDQSPTVLFGAFLWRDMEYIEHAKKFFDELLVRLPSDHSDLPFIYNYIGTVYYEKGEFNLALEYYKKAYKYRQERLSSDHSKIIASLHNIGNIYCERGDFDQAIDYYSRALVIDKNKHYIDTPSRAGIYEALGNLFRKKCDSNNALIWLTRAYNMYTRLLPSPHPHIARCIGNIGLVHEANRNLDRALEYFFQEFEMEEQCLPPDHPNLSMHLDWIITMYREKGEWERILRFFRVKMNKTKHKFVFHERHLASTLQAMKNFSPDATKIYTKHYELSMVNSLTHTLEIVSAKEKTDALTANRCIRRLSVCSVDDQKLEKNLTYWIHALNIERRVYSSDHPEIVRSLRWVGESHIETIRDYSEALRMYSERLRSFARRSTNFKDIKCGKYSDFDMNDFERKFVKTTI
;
A
#
# COMPACT_ATOMS: atom_id res chain seq x y z
N MET A 1 -20.86 -12.80 -6.35
CA MET A 1 -21.01 -11.72 -5.36
C MET A 1 -20.90 -12.32 -3.98
N TYR A 2 -20.10 -11.74 -3.09
CA TYR A 2 -20.03 -12.18 -1.68
C TYR A 2 -21.31 -11.73 -0.95
N THR A 3 -21.83 -12.60 -0.10
CA THR A 3 -22.99 -12.31 0.77
C THR A 3 -22.79 -13.02 2.11
N SER A 4 -23.24 -12.38 3.19
CA SER A 4 -23.05 -12.86 4.57
C SER A 4 -23.68 -14.21 4.87
N ASP A 5 -24.60 -14.72 4.03
CA ASP A 5 -25.21 -16.05 4.10
C ASP A 5 -24.38 -17.15 3.40
N LYS A 6 -23.27 -16.80 2.75
CA LYS A 6 -22.39 -17.76 2.05
C LYS A 6 -20.95 -17.83 2.55
N ALA A 7 -20.64 -17.26 3.70
CA ALA A 7 -19.28 -17.21 4.24
C ALA A 7 -18.60 -18.59 4.33
N ILE A 8 -19.30 -19.65 4.78
CA ILE A 8 -18.76 -21.02 4.81
C ILE A 8 -18.39 -21.52 3.40
N GLN A 9 -19.23 -21.28 2.38
CA GLN A 9 -18.91 -21.62 0.98
C GLN A 9 -17.64 -20.90 0.51
N TRP A 10 -17.49 -19.62 0.87
CA TRP A 10 -16.29 -18.85 0.52
C TRP A 10 -15.04 -19.30 1.27
N TYR A 11 -15.18 -19.79 2.50
CA TYR A 11 -14.05 -20.29 3.28
C TYR A 11 -13.60 -21.68 2.81
N THR A 12 -14.52 -22.55 2.44
CA THR A 12 -14.21 -23.92 1.98
C THR A 12 -13.74 -23.97 0.52
N ARG A 13 -13.93 -22.88 -0.23
CA ARG A 13 -13.42 -22.72 -1.59
C ARG A 13 -11.98 -22.21 -1.60
N ASP A 14 -11.13 -22.78 -2.47
CA ASP A 14 -9.81 -22.20 -2.75
C ASP A 14 -9.94 -20.88 -3.52
N CYS A 15 -10.17 -19.81 -2.76
CA CYS A 15 -10.36 -18.45 -3.25
C CYS A 15 -9.42 -17.48 -2.51
N PHE A 16 -9.42 -16.22 -2.93
CA PHE A 16 -8.56 -15.22 -2.32
C PHE A 16 -8.94 -14.94 -0.85
N LEU A 17 -10.23 -14.99 -0.48
CA LEU A 17 -10.68 -14.78 0.90
C LEU A 17 -10.12 -15.86 1.83
N TYR A 18 -10.25 -17.13 1.45
CA TYR A 18 -9.65 -18.25 2.18
C TYR A 18 -8.14 -18.09 2.34
N ARG A 19 -7.41 -17.80 1.26
CA ARG A 19 -5.94 -17.70 1.28
C ARG A 19 -5.45 -16.52 2.13
N LEU A 20 -6.09 -15.36 2.01
CA LEU A 20 -5.71 -14.16 2.75
C LEU A 20 -6.06 -14.27 4.23
N LEU A 21 -7.25 -14.74 4.58
CA LEU A 21 -7.65 -14.93 5.98
C LEU A 21 -6.70 -15.92 6.67
N ASN A 22 -6.44 -17.08 6.06
CA ASN A 22 -5.54 -18.07 6.68
C ASN A 22 -4.09 -17.61 6.74
N ARG A 23 -3.64 -16.76 5.81
CA ARG A 23 -2.35 -16.09 5.94
C ARG A 23 -2.35 -15.15 7.14
N ALA A 24 -3.36 -14.27 7.26
CA ALA A 24 -3.48 -13.31 8.36
C ALA A 24 -3.50 -13.99 9.73
N LEU A 25 -4.27 -15.07 9.86
CA LEU A 25 -4.37 -15.89 11.07
C LEU A 25 -3.05 -16.60 11.41
N ARG A 26 -2.28 -17.05 10.39
CA ARG A 26 -0.98 -17.70 10.59
C ARG A 26 0.13 -16.72 10.98
N THR A 27 0.11 -15.53 10.38
CA THR A 27 1.13 -14.49 10.65
C THR A 27 0.75 -13.58 11.80
N GLU A 28 -0.45 -13.75 12.38
CA GLU A 28 -1.03 -12.87 13.41
C GLU A 28 -0.96 -11.38 12.99
N ASP A 29 -1.23 -11.13 11.71
CA ASP A 29 -1.21 -9.78 11.14
C ASP A 29 -2.49 -9.04 11.58
N ILE A 30 -2.36 -8.24 12.64
CA ILE A 30 -3.49 -7.57 13.29
C ILE A 30 -4.22 -6.63 12.32
N ASP A 31 -3.49 -5.91 11.47
CA ASP A 31 -4.09 -4.97 10.52
C ASP A 31 -4.90 -5.73 9.47
N LEU A 32 -4.34 -6.82 8.94
CA LEU A 32 -5.05 -7.66 7.98
C LEU A 32 -6.26 -8.37 8.61
N LEU A 33 -6.14 -8.85 9.86
CA LEU A 33 -7.26 -9.43 10.60
C LEU A 33 -8.37 -8.41 10.85
N TYR A 34 -8.02 -7.18 11.19
CA TYR A 34 -8.98 -6.08 11.33
C TYR A 34 -9.70 -5.83 10.00
N SER A 35 -8.98 -5.79 8.88
CA SER A 35 -9.58 -5.65 7.55
C SER A 35 -10.49 -6.82 7.18
N PHE A 36 -10.19 -8.03 7.64
CA PHE A 36 -11.00 -9.25 7.45
C PHE A 36 -12.10 -9.48 8.49
N ARG A 37 -12.30 -8.58 9.46
CA ARG A 37 -13.29 -8.75 10.55
C ARG A 37 -14.69 -9.10 10.05
N PHE A 38 -15.11 -8.53 8.94
CA PHE A 38 -16.42 -8.83 8.32
C PHE A 38 -16.58 -10.32 8.02
N PHE A 39 -15.53 -10.95 7.47
CA PHE A 39 -15.56 -12.35 7.06
C PHE A 39 -15.48 -13.28 8.26
N ILE A 40 -14.67 -12.92 9.25
CA ILE A 40 -14.54 -13.67 10.52
C ILE A 40 -15.89 -13.68 11.25
N ILE A 41 -16.54 -12.52 11.39
CA ILE A 41 -17.86 -12.39 12.02
C ILE A 41 -18.90 -13.21 11.26
N ASP A 42 -18.97 -13.08 9.93
CA ASP A 42 -19.93 -13.85 9.12
C ASP A 42 -19.72 -15.35 9.28
N LEU A 43 -18.47 -15.82 9.29
CA LEU A 43 -18.14 -17.23 9.54
C LEU A 43 -18.60 -17.68 10.93
N CYS A 44 -18.25 -16.94 11.99
CA CYS A 44 -18.68 -17.28 13.35
C CYS A 44 -20.21 -17.28 13.48
N ASN A 45 -20.90 -16.29 12.91
CA ASN A 45 -22.36 -16.22 12.90
C ASN A 45 -23.00 -17.36 12.14
N GLN A 46 -22.44 -17.77 11.00
CA GLN A 46 -22.95 -18.94 10.28
C GLN A 46 -22.71 -20.24 11.04
N LEU A 47 -21.54 -20.41 11.65
CA LEU A 47 -21.26 -21.59 12.47
C LEU A 47 -22.26 -21.66 13.64
N GLU A 48 -22.55 -20.53 14.31
CA GLU A 48 -23.55 -20.43 15.39
C GLU A 48 -25.00 -20.62 14.93
N ASN A 49 -25.36 -20.15 13.73
CA ASN A 49 -26.70 -20.33 13.19
C ASN A 49 -26.93 -21.75 12.65
N ASN A 50 -25.89 -22.36 12.06
CA ASN A 50 -25.84 -23.77 11.69
C ASN A 50 -25.67 -24.67 12.91
N ASP A 51 -25.31 -24.11 14.06
CA ASP A 51 -25.47 -24.67 15.41
C ASP A 51 -26.95 -24.86 15.79
N CYS A 52 -27.80 -25.08 14.78
CA CYS A 52 -29.05 -25.80 14.80
C CYS A 52 -28.86 -27.18 15.45
N LYS A 53 -28.70 -27.16 16.77
CA LYS A 53 -29.04 -28.18 17.73
C LYS A 53 -28.23 -29.48 17.53
N ARG A 54 -27.60 -29.91 18.63
CA ARG A 54 -27.45 -31.32 19.07
C ARG A 54 -28.62 -32.28 18.78
N LYS A 55 -29.74 -31.85 18.18
CA LYS A 55 -30.86 -32.71 17.77
C LYS A 55 -30.47 -33.72 16.67
N SER A 56 -29.35 -33.56 15.95
CA SER A 56 -28.81 -34.59 15.06
C SER A 56 -27.48 -35.21 15.52
N ASN A 57 -26.58 -34.47 16.16
CA ASN A 57 -25.19 -34.91 16.42
C ASN A 57 -24.95 -35.59 17.78
N LYS A 58 -25.77 -36.59 18.15
CA LYS A 58 -25.35 -37.58 19.19
C LYS A 58 -24.34 -38.61 18.66
N THR A 59 -23.94 -38.50 17.40
CA THR A 59 -23.20 -39.52 16.64
C THR A 59 -21.74 -39.19 16.34
N ILE A 60 -21.30 -37.93 16.48
CA ILE A 60 -19.90 -37.55 16.23
C ILE A 60 -19.07 -37.83 17.48
N SER A 61 -18.32 -38.94 17.49
CA SER A 61 -17.40 -39.29 18.58
C SER A 61 -15.95 -38.89 18.27
N THR A 62 -15.57 -38.97 17.00
CA THR A 62 -14.17 -38.86 16.56
C THR A 62 -14.12 -38.12 15.22
N LEU A 63 -13.19 -37.19 15.11
CA LEU A 63 -12.90 -36.41 13.91
C LEU A 63 -11.42 -36.53 13.56
N TYR A 64 -11.10 -36.29 12.30
CA TYR A 64 -9.78 -36.52 11.74
C TYR A 64 -9.29 -35.29 10.97
N ARG A 65 -7.99 -35.06 11.01
CA ARG A 65 -7.33 -34.06 10.16
C ARG A 65 -5.92 -34.53 9.82
N GLY A 66 -5.60 -34.65 8.54
CA GLY A 66 -4.24 -34.92 8.10
C GLY A 66 -3.53 -33.64 7.69
N GLN A 67 -2.26 -33.50 8.09
CA GLN A 67 -1.42 -32.37 7.70
C GLN A 67 0.05 -32.75 7.73
N ARG A 68 0.85 -32.11 6.88
CA ARG A 68 2.31 -32.12 6.97
C ARG A 68 2.79 -30.99 7.87
N ILE A 69 3.61 -31.33 8.85
CA ILE A 69 4.11 -30.40 9.87
C ILE A 69 5.63 -30.37 9.80
N SER A 70 6.24 -29.20 9.99
CA SER A 70 7.70 -29.10 10.05
C SER A 70 8.26 -29.85 11.26
N LYS A 71 9.53 -30.28 11.19
CA LYS A 71 10.20 -30.94 12.31
C LYS A 71 10.17 -30.12 13.60
N GLU A 72 10.42 -28.82 13.52
CA GLU A 72 10.42 -27.93 14.69
C GLU A 72 9.03 -27.81 15.34
N GLU A 73 7.97 -27.65 14.53
CA GLU A 73 6.59 -27.60 15.01
C GLU A 73 6.18 -28.95 15.61
N PHE A 74 6.60 -30.06 15.01
CA PHE A 74 6.32 -31.40 15.52
C PHE A 74 6.99 -31.66 16.88
N GLU A 75 8.25 -31.26 17.05
CA GLU A 75 8.95 -31.36 18.34
C GLU A 75 8.27 -30.51 19.44
N ARG A 76 7.74 -29.33 19.09
CA ARG A 76 6.92 -28.52 20.00
C ARG A 76 5.61 -29.22 20.37
N LEU A 77 4.98 -29.84 19.39
CA LEU A 77 3.74 -30.60 19.57
C LEU A 77 3.95 -31.77 20.52
N GLN A 78 5.03 -32.54 20.38
CA GLN A 78 5.38 -33.64 21.29
C GLN A 78 5.59 -33.18 22.74
N LYS A 79 6.19 -32.00 22.94
CA LYS A 79 6.37 -31.41 24.28
C LYS A 79 5.06 -30.92 24.90
N SER A 80 4.01 -30.78 24.10
CA SER A 80 2.73 -30.23 24.53
C SER A 80 1.72 -31.31 24.98
N VAL A 81 2.12 -32.57 25.05
CA VAL A 81 1.28 -33.67 25.55
C VAL A 81 0.85 -33.39 27.00
N GLY A 82 -0.45 -33.48 27.27
CA GLY A 82 -1.07 -33.16 28.55
C GLY A 82 -1.50 -31.69 28.70
N LEU A 83 -1.07 -30.79 27.81
CA LEU A 83 -1.42 -29.38 27.82
C LEU A 83 -2.66 -29.09 26.95
N LEU A 84 -3.20 -27.87 27.10
CA LEU A 84 -4.21 -27.31 26.20
C LEU A 84 -3.52 -26.62 25.02
N ILE A 85 -4.08 -26.79 23.84
CA ILE A 85 -3.64 -26.16 22.60
C ILE A 85 -4.88 -25.51 21.97
N SER A 86 -4.74 -24.24 21.60
CA SER A 86 -5.74 -23.51 20.82
C SER A 86 -5.31 -23.40 19.37
N THR A 87 -6.28 -23.26 18.49
CA THR A 87 -6.04 -23.00 17.07
C THR A 87 -6.09 -21.50 16.80
N ASN A 88 -5.05 -20.96 16.16
CA ASN A 88 -4.97 -19.56 15.75
C ASN A 88 -5.95 -19.22 14.59
N GLY A 89 -6.87 -20.10 14.22
CA GLY A 89 -7.74 -19.98 13.05
C GLY A 89 -8.91 -20.95 13.10
N PHE A 90 -9.73 -20.96 12.05
CA PHE A 90 -10.76 -21.97 11.87
C PHE A 90 -10.10 -23.32 11.52
N LEU A 91 -10.56 -24.40 12.15
CA LEU A 91 -9.99 -25.73 11.95
C LEU A 91 -10.97 -26.61 11.17
N SER A 92 -10.63 -26.89 9.91
CA SER A 92 -11.35 -27.86 9.09
C SER A 92 -10.92 -29.29 9.44
N THR A 93 -11.90 -30.18 9.60
CA THR A 93 -11.73 -31.59 9.98
C THR A 93 -12.73 -32.46 9.22
N SER A 94 -12.48 -33.76 9.15
CA SER A 94 -13.35 -34.72 8.47
C SER A 94 -13.83 -35.81 9.42
N ARG A 95 -15.00 -36.38 9.14
CA ARG A 95 -15.47 -37.61 9.79
C ARG A 95 -14.77 -38.87 9.25
N ASP A 96 -14.14 -38.76 8.08
CA ASP A 96 -13.48 -39.87 7.40
C ASP A 96 -11.96 -39.84 7.63
N GLU A 97 -11.45 -40.89 8.27
CA GLU A 97 -10.02 -41.09 8.51
C GLU A 97 -9.24 -41.26 7.21
N THR A 98 -9.82 -41.94 6.22
CA THR A 98 -9.14 -42.24 4.95
C THR A 98 -8.92 -40.98 4.13
N ILE A 99 -9.93 -40.12 4.06
CA ILE A 99 -9.84 -38.81 3.42
C ILE A 99 -8.76 -37.98 4.13
N SER A 100 -8.79 -37.93 5.45
CA SER A 100 -7.80 -37.19 6.25
C SER A 100 -6.37 -37.68 6.02
N LEU A 101 -6.16 -38.99 5.91
CA LEU A 101 -4.85 -39.58 5.62
C LEU A 101 -4.29 -39.14 4.25
N THR A 102 -5.14 -38.89 3.25
CA THR A 102 -4.68 -38.36 1.96
C THR A 102 -4.03 -36.97 2.09
N PHE A 103 -4.53 -36.14 3.01
CA PHE A 103 -3.99 -34.79 3.28
C PHE A 103 -2.69 -34.80 4.09
N ALA A 104 -2.51 -35.77 4.99
CA ALA A 104 -1.22 -36.01 5.63
C ALA A 104 -0.14 -36.40 4.59
N GLY A 105 -0.58 -37.09 3.52
CA GLY A 105 0.25 -37.56 2.43
C GLY A 105 1.10 -38.75 2.85
N SER A 106 0.96 -39.87 2.14
CA SER A 106 1.77 -41.07 2.37
C SER A 106 3.16 -40.92 1.76
N GLY A 107 4.21 -41.09 2.58
CA GLY A 107 5.58 -41.28 2.10
C GLY A 107 6.55 -40.14 2.44
N ILE A 108 7.80 -40.55 2.69
CA ILE A 108 8.96 -39.67 2.90
C ILE A 108 9.18 -38.91 1.59
N THR A 109 8.79 -37.64 1.54
CA THR A 109 9.29 -36.74 0.49
C THR A 109 10.79 -36.55 0.71
N ASN A 110 11.60 -36.49 -0.35
CA ASN A 110 13.06 -36.32 -0.30
C ASN A 110 13.57 -35.05 0.45
N ASN A 111 12.68 -34.25 1.03
CA ASN A 111 12.98 -33.22 2.02
C ASN A 111 12.74 -33.78 3.43
N ASN A 112 13.82 -34.05 4.17
CA ASN A 112 13.84 -34.61 5.53
C ASN A 112 13.26 -33.70 6.64
N ASP A 113 12.55 -32.61 6.29
CA ASP A 113 12.20 -31.53 7.22
C ASP A 113 10.72 -31.49 7.62
N GLN A 114 9.90 -32.43 7.14
CA GLN A 114 8.47 -32.50 7.45
C GLN A 114 8.01 -33.91 7.85
N TYR A 115 7.07 -33.97 8.80
CA TYR A 115 6.40 -35.18 9.23
C TYR A 115 4.94 -35.20 8.76
N SER A 116 4.50 -36.36 8.28
CA SER A 116 3.08 -36.64 8.04
C SER A 116 2.40 -36.92 9.38
N VAL A 117 1.38 -36.12 9.70
CA VAL A 117 0.66 -36.18 10.98
C VAL A 117 -0.84 -36.33 10.74
N LEU A 118 -1.45 -37.29 11.43
CA LEU A 118 -2.90 -37.46 11.52
C LEU A 118 -3.36 -37.07 12.92
N PHE A 119 -4.14 -36.01 13.02
CA PHE A 119 -4.85 -35.64 14.23
C PHE A 119 -6.13 -36.47 14.36
N VAL A 120 -6.31 -37.09 15.52
CA VAL A 120 -7.53 -37.79 15.92
C VAL A 120 -8.14 -37.05 17.10
N ILE A 121 -9.27 -36.44 16.85
CA ILE A 121 -9.93 -35.47 17.71
C ILE A 121 -11.17 -36.13 18.31
N ASN A 122 -11.11 -36.44 19.60
CA ASN A 122 -12.23 -36.98 20.35
C ASN A 122 -13.17 -35.86 20.79
N VAL A 123 -14.48 -36.05 20.56
CA VAL A 123 -15.52 -35.09 20.92
C VAL A 123 -16.39 -35.68 22.05
N PRO A 124 -16.14 -35.29 23.32
CA PRO A 124 -16.93 -35.76 24.45
C PRO A 124 -18.42 -35.43 24.34
N VAL A 125 -19.28 -36.44 24.55
CA VAL A 125 -20.74 -36.28 24.59
C VAL A 125 -21.21 -35.36 25.72
N SER A 126 -20.37 -35.12 26.73
CA SER A 126 -20.65 -34.22 27.86
C SER A 126 -20.50 -32.73 27.53
N LEU A 127 -19.77 -32.35 26.48
CA LEU A 127 -19.47 -30.95 26.14
C LEU A 127 -20.69 -30.18 25.64
N LYS A 128 -21.14 -29.21 26.42
CA LYS A 128 -22.34 -28.41 26.11
C LYS A 128 -22.06 -27.19 25.22
N ARG A 129 -20.79 -26.75 25.14
CA ARG A 129 -20.40 -25.44 24.59
C ARG A 129 -19.14 -25.56 23.73
N VAL A 130 -19.29 -26.00 22.49
CA VAL A 130 -18.20 -25.93 21.50
C VAL A 130 -18.80 -25.40 20.21
N LEU A 131 -18.17 -24.37 19.62
CA LEU A 131 -18.57 -23.78 18.35
C LEU A 131 -17.91 -24.54 17.21
N PHE A 132 -18.59 -25.56 16.70
CA PHE A 132 -18.26 -26.20 15.44
C PHE A 132 -19.55 -26.53 14.71
N ALA A 133 -19.54 -26.48 13.39
CA ALA A 133 -20.69 -26.88 12.59
C ALA A 133 -20.32 -28.03 11.65
N ASP A 134 -21.29 -28.89 11.43
CA ASP A 134 -21.25 -29.77 10.26
C ASP A 134 -21.58 -28.93 9.03
N VAL A 135 -20.58 -28.72 8.20
CA VAL A 135 -20.66 -27.86 7.03
C VAL A 135 -20.69 -28.66 5.74
N HIS A 136 -20.86 -29.98 5.77
CA HIS A 136 -20.78 -30.82 4.56
C HIS A 136 -21.75 -30.39 3.45
N GLU A 137 -22.97 -29.94 3.79
CA GLU A 137 -23.97 -29.49 2.79
C GLU A 137 -23.64 -28.11 2.21
N GLN A 138 -22.80 -27.34 2.92
CA GLN A 138 -22.48 -25.94 2.60
C GLN A 138 -21.05 -25.79 2.09
N SER A 139 -20.20 -26.78 2.30
CA SER A 139 -18.84 -26.83 1.79
C SER A 139 -18.86 -26.96 0.27
N GLU A 140 -17.93 -26.28 -0.40
CA GLU A 140 -17.69 -26.50 -1.85
C GLU A 140 -17.12 -27.89 -2.13
N ILE A 141 -16.67 -28.63 -1.10
CA ILE A 141 -16.17 -29.99 -1.22
C ILE A 141 -16.99 -30.95 -0.31
N PRO A 142 -18.26 -31.25 -0.65
CA PRO A 142 -19.14 -32.07 0.20
C PRO A 142 -18.61 -33.48 0.48
N SER A 143 -17.75 -34.02 -0.39
CA SER A 143 -17.16 -35.35 -0.24
C SER A 143 -16.30 -35.49 1.01
N GLU A 144 -15.80 -34.40 1.58
CA GLU A 144 -14.91 -34.43 2.75
C GLU A 144 -15.65 -34.59 4.08
N GLN A 145 -17.00 -34.60 4.09
CA GLN A 145 -17.81 -34.66 5.32
C GLN A 145 -17.30 -33.65 6.37
N GLU A 146 -17.09 -32.43 5.91
CA GLU A 146 -16.33 -31.41 6.61
C GLU A 146 -17.04 -30.92 7.88
N ILE A 147 -16.31 -30.93 8.99
CA ILE A 147 -16.66 -30.28 10.25
C ILE A 147 -15.70 -29.12 10.45
N LEU A 148 -16.24 -27.92 10.59
CA LEU A 148 -15.46 -26.70 10.76
C LEU A 148 -15.58 -26.19 12.20
N PHE A 149 -14.46 -26.12 12.91
CA PHE A 149 -14.38 -25.49 14.22
C PHE A 149 -14.16 -23.98 14.09
N SER A 150 -14.79 -23.22 14.98
CA SER A 150 -14.59 -21.79 15.12
C SER A 150 -13.14 -21.44 15.47
N HIS A 151 -12.74 -20.21 15.15
CA HIS A 151 -11.49 -19.62 15.60
C HIS A 151 -11.33 -19.75 17.13
N GLY A 152 -10.14 -20.13 17.59
CA GLY A 152 -9.83 -20.29 19.01
C GLY A 152 -10.37 -21.57 19.66
N ALA A 153 -10.81 -22.55 18.86
CA ALA A 153 -11.16 -23.87 19.38
C ALA A 153 -9.98 -24.48 20.14
N THR A 154 -10.26 -24.99 21.35
CA THR A 154 -9.25 -25.47 22.30
C THR A 154 -9.36 -26.98 22.50
N PHE A 155 -8.20 -27.64 22.51
CA PHE A 155 -8.05 -29.09 22.57
C PHE A 155 -7.03 -29.47 23.63
N ARG A 156 -7.31 -30.53 24.39
CA ARG A 156 -6.35 -31.15 25.29
C ARG A 156 -5.57 -32.22 24.53
N MET A 157 -4.24 -32.13 24.55
CA MET A 157 -3.38 -33.11 23.89
C MET A 157 -3.26 -34.36 24.75
N ASN A 158 -3.64 -35.53 24.22
CA ASN A 158 -3.66 -36.79 24.96
C ASN A 158 -2.38 -37.61 24.74
N SER A 159 -2.04 -37.91 23.49
CA SER A 159 -0.88 -38.72 23.13
C SER A 159 -0.38 -38.41 21.73
N VAL A 160 0.88 -38.80 21.46
CA VAL A 160 1.49 -38.77 20.13
C VAL A 160 2.14 -40.13 19.92
N ASP A 161 1.58 -40.90 19.00
CA ASP A 161 1.97 -42.28 18.73
C ASP A 161 2.36 -42.42 17.25
N PHE A 162 3.27 -43.34 16.92
CA PHE A 162 3.65 -43.59 15.52
C PHE A 162 2.88 -44.79 14.97
N ASP A 163 2.15 -44.59 13.87
CA ASP A 163 1.47 -45.68 13.17
C ASP A 163 2.36 -46.21 12.03
N SER A 164 2.88 -47.42 12.23
CA SER A 164 3.75 -48.10 11.28
C SER A 164 3.05 -48.53 10.00
N ASN A 165 1.72 -48.72 10.02
CA ASN A 165 0.97 -49.19 8.85
C ASN A 165 0.85 -48.09 7.78
N PHE A 166 0.67 -46.86 8.23
CA PHE A 166 0.50 -45.69 7.36
C PHE A 166 1.75 -44.79 7.32
N ASN A 167 2.81 -45.16 8.04
CA ASN A 167 4.04 -44.36 8.20
C ASN A 167 3.72 -42.90 8.59
N THR A 168 2.80 -42.73 9.55
CA THR A 168 2.20 -41.45 9.91
C THR A 168 2.16 -41.31 11.42
N TRP A 169 2.46 -40.12 11.95
CA TRP A 169 2.32 -39.85 13.38
C TRP A 169 0.86 -39.56 13.71
N LYS A 170 0.32 -40.30 14.67
CA LYS A 170 -1.04 -40.14 15.18
C LYS A 170 -1.03 -39.29 16.43
N VAL A 171 -1.68 -38.14 16.36
CA VAL A 171 -1.81 -37.17 17.45
C VAL A 171 -3.23 -37.24 17.98
N VAL A 172 -3.40 -37.78 19.18
CA VAL A 172 -4.71 -37.91 19.81
C VAL A 172 -4.97 -36.69 20.70
N MET A 173 -6.11 -36.03 20.47
CA MET A 173 -6.54 -34.89 21.27
C MET A 173 -8.03 -34.95 21.58
N THR A 174 -8.45 -34.21 22.60
CA THR A 174 -9.84 -34.15 23.06
C THR A 174 -10.31 -32.71 23.06
N VAL A 175 -11.48 -32.43 22.48
CA VAL A 175 -12.08 -31.09 22.49
C VAL A 175 -12.42 -30.65 23.92
N THR A 176 -12.29 -29.36 24.22
CA THR A 176 -12.62 -28.77 25.54
C THR A 176 -13.35 -27.44 25.39
N ASP A 177 -14.12 -27.02 26.40
CA ASP A 177 -14.81 -25.72 26.46
C ASP A 177 -14.07 -24.66 27.29
N GLU A 178 -12.92 -25.02 27.88
CA GLU A 178 -12.11 -24.19 28.80
C GLU A 178 -11.63 -22.85 28.18
N GLY A 179 -11.64 -22.70 26.85
CA GLY A 179 -11.20 -21.49 26.14
C GLY A 179 -12.30 -20.72 25.40
N LEU A 180 -13.57 -21.12 25.54
CA LEU A 180 -14.66 -20.55 24.72
C LEU A 180 -14.96 -19.08 25.03
N ASP A 181 -14.86 -18.69 26.31
CA ASP A 181 -15.18 -17.32 26.75
C ASP A 181 -14.29 -16.28 26.04
N ASN A 182 -13.01 -16.61 25.80
CA ASN A 182 -12.07 -15.75 25.07
C ASN A 182 -12.48 -15.56 23.60
N VAL A 183 -13.05 -16.60 22.97
CA VAL A 183 -13.53 -16.53 21.58
C VAL A 183 -14.75 -15.63 21.48
N GLN A 184 -15.65 -15.72 22.46
CA GLN A 184 -16.83 -14.86 22.52
C GLN A 184 -16.46 -13.41 22.78
N GLU A 185 -15.51 -13.14 23.67
CA GLU A 185 -15.00 -11.79 23.92
C GLU A 185 -14.36 -11.19 22.66
N TYR A 186 -13.53 -11.96 21.95
CA TYR A 186 -12.94 -11.53 20.68
C TYR A 186 -14.03 -11.22 19.62
N LYS A 187 -15.06 -12.06 19.53
CA LYS A 187 -16.18 -11.82 18.62
C LYS A 187 -16.95 -10.54 18.97
N LEU A 188 -17.26 -10.32 20.24
CA LEU A 188 -17.94 -9.11 20.72
C LEU A 188 -17.13 -7.86 20.37
N LEU A 189 -15.81 -7.90 20.56
CA LEU A 189 -14.92 -6.83 20.14
C LEU A 189 -14.99 -6.59 18.63
N LEU A 190 -14.97 -7.64 17.82
CA LEU A 190 -15.09 -7.50 16.36
C LEU A 190 -16.45 -6.90 15.96
N ASP A 191 -17.55 -7.31 16.61
CA ASP A 191 -18.89 -6.76 16.38
C ASP A 191 -18.97 -5.27 16.74
N GLU A 192 -18.35 -4.83 17.84
CA GLU A 192 -18.23 -3.41 18.19
C GLU A 192 -17.49 -2.60 17.10
N LEU A 193 -16.48 -3.20 16.47
CA LEU A 193 -15.69 -2.60 15.40
C LEU A 193 -16.44 -2.52 14.04
N MET A 194 -17.64 -3.08 13.93
CA MET A 194 -18.47 -3.00 12.71
C MET A 194 -19.13 -1.62 12.54
N GLN A 195 -19.26 -0.82 13.60
CA GLN A 195 -19.77 0.56 13.57
C GLN A 195 -21.09 0.72 12.79
N ASP A 196 -22.05 -0.16 13.05
CA ASP A 196 -23.39 -0.26 12.42
C ASP A 196 -23.40 -0.62 10.92
N GLN A 197 -22.27 -1.01 10.33
CA GLN A 197 -22.22 -1.49 8.94
C GLN A 197 -22.42 -2.99 8.88
N SER A 198 -23.16 -3.49 7.89
CA SER A 198 -23.20 -4.93 7.67
C SER A 198 -21.84 -5.45 7.16
N PRO A 199 -21.51 -6.72 7.45
CA PRO A 199 -20.33 -7.38 6.91
C PRO A 199 -20.23 -7.33 5.38
N THR A 200 -21.38 -7.39 4.69
CA THR A 200 -21.43 -7.28 3.23
C THR A 200 -20.98 -5.90 2.73
N VAL A 201 -21.33 -4.81 3.42
CA VAL A 201 -20.83 -3.46 3.07
C VAL A 201 -19.33 -3.34 3.34
N LEU A 202 -18.87 -3.88 4.47
CA LEU A 202 -17.44 -3.87 4.80
C LEU A 202 -16.60 -4.66 3.81
N PHE A 203 -17.12 -5.75 3.22
CA PHE A 203 -16.44 -6.43 2.12
C PHE A 203 -16.24 -5.50 0.92
N GLY A 204 -17.25 -4.72 0.55
CA GLY A 204 -17.11 -3.71 -0.51
C GLY A 204 -16.07 -2.64 -0.17
N ALA A 205 -16.05 -2.19 1.10
CA ALA A 205 -15.07 -1.23 1.59
C ALA A 205 -13.64 -1.81 1.58
N PHE A 206 -13.49 -3.09 1.94
CA PHE A 206 -12.24 -3.84 1.87
C PHE A 206 -11.70 -3.92 0.43
N LEU A 207 -12.57 -4.24 -0.54
CA LEU A 207 -12.19 -4.26 -1.96
C LEU A 207 -11.65 -2.89 -2.43
N TRP A 208 -12.27 -1.80 -1.97
CA TRP A 208 -11.86 -0.46 -2.34
C TRP A 208 -10.56 -0.02 -1.63
N ARG A 209 -10.51 -0.10 -0.31
CA ARG A 209 -9.43 0.46 0.52
C ARG A 209 -8.19 -0.42 0.58
N ASP A 210 -8.38 -1.71 0.85
CA ASP A 210 -7.28 -2.59 1.23
C ASP A 210 -6.70 -3.34 0.02
N MET A 211 -7.53 -3.55 -1.01
CA MET A 211 -7.13 -4.22 -2.26
C MET A 211 -6.90 -3.25 -3.43
N GLU A 212 -7.28 -1.97 -3.29
CA GLU A 212 -7.24 -0.96 -4.35
C GLU A 212 -8.04 -1.36 -5.62
N TYR A 213 -9.03 -2.23 -5.49
CA TYR A 213 -9.87 -2.70 -6.59
C TYR A 213 -11.09 -1.81 -6.79
N ILE A 214 -10.84 -0.53 -7.06
CA ILE A 214 -11.84 0.55 -7.12
C ILE A 214 -13.03 0.20 -8.03
N GLU A 215 -12.78 -0.32 -9.25
CA GLU A 215 -13.86 -0.66 -10.19
C GLU A 215 -14.70 -1.87 -9.73
N HIS A 216 -14.07 -2.86 -9.10
CA HIS A 216 -14.76 -4.04 -8.58
C HIS A 216 -15.60 -3.66 -7.36
N ALA A 217 -15.08 -2.83 -6.47
CA ALA A 217 -15.80 -2.30 -5.33
C ALA A 217 -17.03 -1.49 -5.80
N LYS A 218 -16.87 -0.62 -6.80
CA LYS A 218 -17.99 0.12 -7.39
C LYS A 218 -19.06 -0.81 -7.95
N LYS A 219 -18.67 -1.76 -8.79
CA LYS A 219 -19.60 -2.73 -9.38
C LYS A 219 -20.34 -3.51 -8.30
N PHE A 220 -19.63 -3.93 -7.25
CA PHE A 220 -20.21 -4.60 -6.10
C PHE A 220 -21.25 -3.73 -5.37
N PHE A 221 -20.94 -2.45 -5.12
CA PHE A 221 -21.88 -1.51 -4.51
C PHE A 221 -23.10 -1.19 -5.39
N ASP A 222 -22.90 -1.08 -6.71
CA ASP A 222 -24.00 -0.89 -7.67
C ASP A 222 -24.94 -2.12 -7.68
N GLU A 223 -24.39 -3.33 -7.65
CA GLU A 223 -25.16 -4.57 -7.53
C GLU A 223 -25.94 -4.65 -6.18
N LEU A 224 -25.33 -4.21 -5.07
CA LEU A 224 -26.01 -4.15 -3.77
C LEU A 224 -27.18 -3.16 -3.79
N LEU A 225 -27.01 -2.00 -4.42
CA LEU A 225 -28.05 -0.98 -4.53
C LEU A 225 -29.31 -1.47 -5.23
N VAL A 226 -29.17 -2.34 -6.23
CA VAL A 226 -30.30 -2.94 -6.96
C VAL A 226 -31.02 -4.01 -6.13
N ARG A 227 -30.28 -4.72 -5.27
CA ARG A 227 -30.81 -5.86 -4.50
C ARG A 227 -31.48 -5.44 -3.19
N LEU A 228 -30.98 -4.39 -2.54
CA LEU A 228 -31.48 -3.96 -1.23
C LEU A 228 -32.77 -3.16 -1.35
N PRO A 229 -33.73 -3.35 -0.42
CA PRO A 229 -34.94 -2.54 -0.39
C PRO A 229 -34.63 -1.08 -0.07
N SER A 230 -35.52 -0.16 -0.48
CA SER A 230 -35.30 1.29 -0.38
C SER A 230 -35.15 1.84 1.05
N ASP A 231 -35.49 1.06 2.07
CA ASP A 231 -35.45 1.38 3.49
C ASP A 231 -34.31 0.66 4.25
N HIS A 232 -33.41 -0.02 3.54
CA HIS A 232 -32.32 -0.78 4.14
C HIS A 232 -31.28 0.11 4.84
N SER A 233 -30.88 -0.25 6.07
CA SER A 233 -29.94 0.53 6.92
C SER A 233 -28.56 0.78 6.29
N ASP A 234 -28.15 -0.09 5.37
CA ASP A 234 -26.85 -0.02 4.68
C ASP A 234 -26.76 1.00 3.54
N LEU A 235 -27.90 1.41 2.95
CA LEU A 235 -27.94 2.35 1.82
C LEU A 235 -27.08 3.60 2.01
N PRO A 236 -27.10 4.32 3.15
CA PRO A 236 -26.28 5.52 3.32
C PRO A 236 -24.78 5.23 3.32
N PHE A 237 -24.34 4.03 3.71
CA PHE A 237 -22.93 3.64 3.61
C PHE A 237 -22.57 3.34 2.16
N ILE A 238 -23.41 2.59 1.44
CA ILE A 238 -23.21 2.27 0.03
C ILE A 238 -23.14 3.54 -0.82
N TYR A 239 -24.09 4.47 -0.63
CA TYR A 239 -24.05 5.79 -1.28
C TYR A 239 -22.77 6.56 -0.95
N ASN A 240 -22.30 6.51 0.31
CA ASN A 240 -21.06 7.16 0.69
C ASN A 240 -19.85 6.55 -0.03
N TYR A 241 -19.73 5.22 -0.07
CA TYR A 241 -18.61 4.56 -0.74
C TYR A 241 -18.59 4.81 -2.25
N ILE A 242 -19.75 4.75 -2.92
CA ILE A 242 -19.84 5.11 -4.34
C ILE A 242 -19.45 6.58 -4.56
N GLY A 243 -19.89 7.48 -3.69
CA GLY A 243 -19.48 8.88 -3.70
C GLY A 243 -17.95 9.04 -3.58
N THR A 244 -17.31 8.25 -2.72
CA THR A 244 -15.85 8.24 -2.56
C THR A 244 -15.14 7.71 -3.80
N VAL A 245 -15.65 6.64 -4.42
CA VAL A 245 -15.09 6.15 -5.68
C VAL A 245 -15.14 7.22 -6.78
N TYR A 246 -16.26 7.91 -6.95
CA TYR A 246 -16.34 9.00 -7.94
C TYR A 246 -15.45 10.20 -7.59
N TYR A 247 -15.29 10.49 -6.30
CA TYR A 247 -14.39 11.54 -5.83
C TYR A 247 -12.94 11.27 -6.24
N GLU A 248 -12.46 10.04 -6.05
CA GLU A 248 -11.09 9.63 -6.42
C GLU A 248 -10.85 9.66 -7.94
N LYS A 249 -11.90 9.40 -8.73
CA LYS A 249 -11.85 9.55 -10.19
C LYS A 249 -11.90 11.01 -10.67
N GLY A 250 -12.13 11.97 -9.77
CA GLY A 250 -12.33 13.38 -10.11
C GLY A 250 -13.72 13.70 -10.69
N GLU A 251 -14.66 12.76 -10.63
CA GLU A 251 -16.04 12.91 -11.12
C GLU A 251 -16.92 13.59 -10.05
N PHE A 252 -16.58 14.82 -9.69
CA PHE A 252 -17.14 15.53 -8.53
C PHE A 252 -18.66 15.71 -8.55
N ASN A 253 -19.29 15.81 -9.72
CA ASN A 253 -20.75 15.96 -9.82
C ASN A 253 -21.48 14.67 -9.39
N LEU A 254 -20.99 13.51 -9.82
CA LEU A 254 -21.56 12.22 -9.42
C LEU A 254 -21.28 11.95 -7.95
N ALA A 255 -20.06 12.23 -7.48
CA ALA A 255 -19.74 12.14 -6.06
C ALA A 255 -20.68 12.98 -5.19
N LEU A 256 -20.97 14.23 -5.60
CA LEU A 256 -21.93 15.11 -4.91
C LEU A 256 -23.33 14.50 -4.83
N GLU A 257 -23.83 13.93 -5.93
CA GLU A 257 -25.15 13.32 -6.00
C GLU A 257 -25.27 12.19 -4.97
N TYR A 258 -24.29 11.28 -4.95
CA TYR A 258 -24.28 10.15 -4.03
C TYR A 258 -24.08 10.57 -2.57
N TYR A 259 -23.20 11.53 -2.28
CA TYR A 259 -23.08 12.07 -0.92
C TYR A 259 -24.36 12.78 -0.45
N LYS A 260 -25.07 13.48 -1.34
CA LYS A 260 -26.38 14.07 -1.01
C LYS A 260 -27.46 13.01 -0.77
N LYS A 261 -27.46 11.90 -1.51
CA LYS A 261 -28.34 10.74 -1.24
C LYS A 261 -28.07 10.15 0.15
N ALA A 262 -26.80 9.92 0.50
CA ALA A 262 -26.40 9.46 1.83
C ALA A 262 -26.84 10.43 2.94
N TYR A 263 -26.62 11.73 2.73
CA TYR A 263 -27.02 12.79 3.66
C TYR A 263 -28.53 12.80 3.89
N LYS A 264 -29.32 12.82 2.82
CA LYS A 264 -30.79 12.84 2.90
C LYS A 264 -31.32 11.61 3.66
N TYR A 265 -30.81 10.43 3.34
CA TYR A 265 -31.19 9.20 4.03
C TYR A 265 -30.92 9.27 5.55
N ARG A 266 -29.73 9.76 5.93
CA ARG A 266 -29.34 9.94 7.34
C ARG A 266 -30.21 11.00 8.02
N GLN A 267 -30.51 12.09 7.35
CA GLN A 267 -31.34 13.17 7.88
C GLN A 267 -32.79 12.75 8.17
N GLU A 268 -33.36 11.86 7.34
CA GLU A 268 -34.74 11.39 7.51
C GLU A 268 -34.92 10.36 8.64
N ARG A 269 -33.84 9.68 9.05
CA ARG A 269 -33.89 8.52 9.95
C ARG A 269 -33.12 8.68 11.26
N LEU A 270 -32.12 9.54 11.28
CA LEU A 270 -31.30 9.81 12.46
C LEU A 270 -31.72 11.13 13.09
N SER A 271 -31.44 11.29 14.38
CA SER A 271 -31.57 12.59 15.02
C SER A 271 -30.66 13.60 14.33
N SER A 272 -31.10 14.86 14.27
CA SER A 272 -30.41 15.94 13.54
C SER A 272 -28.98 16.21 14.04
N ASP A 273 -28.64 15.69 15.23
CA ASP A 273 -27.35 15.82 15.90
C ASP A 273 -26.41 14.60 15.71
N HIS A 274 -26.77 13.63 14.88
CA HIS A 274 -26.00 12.39 14.76
C HIS A 274 -24.67 12.57 13.99
N SER A 275 -23.59 11.99 14.52
CA SER A 275 -22.23 11.99 13.92
C SER A 275 -22.15 11.62 12.43
N LYS A 276 -23.01 10.71 11.94
CA LYS A 276 -23.07 10.31 10.53
C LYS A 276 -23.55 11.45 9.62
N ILE A 277 -24.35 12.39 10.14
CA ILE A 277 -24.77 13.60 9.44
C ILE A 277 -23.58 14.55 9.29
N ILE A 278 -22.76 14.70 10.33
CA ILE A 278 -21.51 15.50 10.30
C ILE A 278 -20.59 14.97 9.19
N ALA A 279 -20.36 13.66 9.14
CA ALA A 279 -19.52 13.03 8.11
C ALA A 279 -20.04 13.28 6.69
N SER A 280 -21.36 13.20 6.47
CA SER A 280 -21.97 13.52 5.18
C SER A 280 -21.78 15.00 4.79
N LEU A 281 -21.97 15.93 5.72
CA LEU A 281 -21.78 17.36 5.46
C LEU A 281 -20.31 17.67 5.13
N HIS A 282 -19.37 17.04 5.84
CA HIS A 282 -17.95 17.15 5.55
C HIS A 282 -17.60 16.67 4.13
N ASN A 283 -18.10 15.49 3.72
CA ASN A 283 -17.85 14.98 2.37
C ASN A 283 -18.45 15.87 1.27
N ILE A 284 -19.64 16.43 1.50
CA ILE A 284 -20.25 17.41 0.59
C ILE A 284 -19.41 18.70 0.52
N GLY A 285 -18.93 19.19 1.66
CA GLY A 285 -18.03 20.34 1.72
C GLY A 285 -16.74 20.12 0.93
N ASN A 286 -16.14 18.93 1.02
CA ASN A 286 -14.95 18.57 0.25
C ASN A 286 -15.20 18.68 -1.26
N ILE A 287 -16.36 18.22 -1.74
CA ILE A 287 -16.72 18.33 -3.15
C ILE A 287 -16.81 19.78 -3.62
N TYR A 288 -17.47 20.65 -2.86
CA TYR A 288 -17.55 22.07 -3.22
C TYR A 288 -16.17 22.74 -3.17
N CYS A 289 -15.30 22.34 -2.23
CA CYS A 289 -13.91 22.81 -2.17
C CYS A 289 -13.10 22.42 -3.41
N GLU A 290 -13.19 21.17 -3.86
CA GLU A 290 -12.49 20.71 -5.08
C GLU A 290 -13.02 21.37 -6.36
N ARG A 291 -14.31 21.75 -6.37
CA ARG A 291 -14.91 22.51 -7.46
C ARG A 291 -14.56 24.00 -7.47
N GLY A 292 -13.95 24.52 -6.40
CA GLY A 292 -13.69 25.95 -6.22
C GLY A 292 -14.89 26.76 -5.72
N ASP A 293 -16.01 26.11 -5.41
CA ASP A 293 -17.22 26.71 -4.85
C ASP A 293 -17.06 26.94 -3.33
N PHE A 294 -16.08 27.78 -2.96
CA PHE A 294 -15.60 27.90 -1.58
C PHE A 294 -16.67 28.35 -0.58
N ASP A 295 -17.59 29.23 -0.97
CA ASP A 295 -18.63 29.72 -0.06
C ASP A 295 -19.63 28.61 0.32
N GLN A 296 -19.96 27.72 -0.62
CA GLN A 296 -20.78 26.54 -0.34
C GLN A 296 -20.04 25.56 0.57
N ALA A 297 -18.75 25.32 0.31
CA ALA A 297 -17.94 24.46 1.17
C ALA A 297 -17.88 25.00 2.61
N ILE A 298 -17.70 26.31 2.80
CA ILE A 298 -17.72 26.95 4.13
C ILE A 298 -19.09 26.77 4.81
N ASP A 299 -20.21 26.92 4.10
CA ASP A 299 -21.56 26.67 4.66
C ASP A 299 -21.68 25.24 5.20
N TYR A 300 -21.33 24.24 4.36
CA TYR A 300 -21.43 22.83 4.74
C TYR A 300 -20.52 22.47 5.92
N TYR A 301 -19.27 22.94 5.94
CA TYR A 301 -18.38 22.74 7.09
C TYR A 301 -18.88 23.45 8.35
N SER A 302 -19.41 24.66 8.23
CA SER A 302 -19.95 25.41 9.37
C SER A 302 -21.16 24.70 9.97
N ARG A 303 -22.06 24.17 9.14
CA ARG A 303 -23.19 23.34 9.59
C ARG A 303 -22.73 22.08 10.31
N ALA A 304 -21.70 21.41 9.79
CA ALA A 304 -21.11 20.24 10.44
C ALA A 304 -20.56 20.61 11.84
N LEU A 305 -19.84 21.73 11.97
CA LEU A 305 -19.30 22.23 13.24
C LEU A 305 -20.39 22.69 14.22
N VAL A 306 -21.50 23.26 13.76
CA VAL A 306 -22.63 23.67 14.62
C VAL A 306 -23.28 22.45 15.26
N ILE A 307 -23.54 21.40 14.46
CA ILE A 307 -24.10 20.14 14.98
C ILE A 307 -23.17 19.55 16.04
N ASP A 308 -21.87 19.53 15.74
CA ASP A 308 -20.83 18.99 16.60
C ASP A 308 -20.64 19.76 17.91
N LYS A 309 -20.93 21.08 17.94
CA LYS A 309 -20.89 21.90 19.17
C LYS A 309 -22.08 21.67 20.11
N ASN A 310 -23.23 21.26 19.60
CA ASN A 310 -24.48 21.17 20.38
C ASN A 310 -24.53 19.96 21.31
N LYS A 311 -23.55 19.06 21.26
CA LYS A 311 -23.32 18.04 22.29
C LYS A 311 -21.84 17.92 22.59
N HIS A 312 -21.52 17.53 23.82
CA HIS A 312 -20.22 16.97 24.20
C HIS A 312 -20.00 15.60 23.50
N TYR A 313 -20.10 15.53 22.17
CA TYR A 313 -19.30 14.57 21.42
C TYR A 313 -17.87 15.03 21.60
N ILE A 314 -17.29 14.50 22.68
CA ILE A 314 -15.92 14.70 23.14
C ILE A 314 -15.03 14.59 21.91
N ASP A 315 -14.30 15.67 21.68
CA ASP A 315 -13.14 15.76 20.81
C ASP A 315 -12.91 14.55 19.89
N THR A 316 -13.64 14.47 18.78
CA THR A 316 -13.48 13.39 17.83
C THR A 316 -12.47 13.79 16.75
N PRO A 317 -11.62 12.87 16.25
CA PRO A 317 -10.74 13.14 15.10
C PRO A 317 -11.49 13.69 13.87
N SER A 318 -12.80 13.44 13.76
CA SER A 318 -13.68 14.00 12.72
C SER A 318 -13.78 15.53 12.77
N ARG A 319 -13.86 16.14 13.97
CA ARG A 319 -13.86 17.61 14.11
C ARG A 319 -12.54 18.22 13.65
N ALA A 320 -11.43 17.59 14.03
CA ALA A 320 -10.10 18.01 13.58
C ALA A 320 -9.97 17.93 12.06
N GLY A 321 -10.56 16.90 11.43
CA GLY A 321 -10.66 16.78 9.98
C GLY A 321 -11.41 17.95 9.31
N ILE A 322 -12.50 18.43 9.90
CA ILE A 322 -13.24 19.60 9.38
C ILE A 322 -12.41 20.89 9.50
N TYR A 323 -11.71 21.09 10.61
CA TYR A 323 -10.79 22.23 10.76
C TYR A 323 -9.66 22.19 9.73
N GLU A 324 -9.11 21.01 9.47
CA GLU A 324 -8.08 20.84 8.46
C GLU A 324 -8.63 21.12 7.04
N ALA A 325 -9.83 20.63 6.73
CA ALA A 325 -10.49 20.90 5.46
C ALA A 325 -10.77 22.40 5.25
N LEU A 326 -11.20 23.12 6.29
CA LEU A 326 -11.32 24.58 6.27
C LEU A 326 -9.95 25.25 6.06
N GLY A 327 -8.91 24.80 6.74
CA GLY A 327 -7.56 25.31 6.57
C GLY A 327 -7.06 25.18 5.13
N ASN A 328 -7.24 24.01 4.53
CA ASN A 328 -6.91 23.74 3.14
C ASN A 328 -7.76 24.56 2.16
N LEU A 329 -9.03 24.78 2.47
CA LEU A 329 -9.91 25.65 1.68
C LEU A 329 -9.39 27.09 1.68
N PHE A 330 -9.07 27.66 2.85
CA PHE A 330 -8.53 29.02 2.92
C PHE A 330 -7.16 29.13 2.25
N ARG A 331 -6.33 28.08 2.31
CA ARG A 331 -5.08 28.00 1.55
C ARG A 331 -5.35 28.07 0.03
N LYS A 332 -6.33 27.32 -0.48
CA LYS A 332 -6.75 27.36 -1.90
C LYS A 332 -7.33 28.73 -2.29
N LYS A 333 -7.96 29.45 -1.36
CA LYS A 333 -8.43 30.84 -1.54
C LYS A 333 -7.31 31.89 -1.44
N CYS A 334 -6.06 31.47 -1.20
CA CYS A 334 -4.90 32.34 -0.94
C CYS A 334 -5.06 33.23 0.32
N ASP A 335 -5.86 32.80 1.29
CA ASP A 335 -6.00 33.46 2.60
C ASP A 335 -5.19 32.70 3.65
N SER A 336 -3.90 32.99 3.69
CA SER A 336 -2.95 32.28 4.54
C SER A 336 -3.19 32.50 6.04
N ASN A 337 -3.75 33.63 6.43
CA ASN A 337 -4.02 33.94 7.84
C ASN A 337 -5.12 33.03 8.38
N ASN A 338 -6.25 32.95 7.67
CA ASN A 338 -7.33 32.04 8.07
C ASN A 338 -6.91 30.58 7.91
N ALA A 339 -6.11 30.24 6.89
CA ALA A 339 -5.58 28.89 6.73
C ALA A 339 -4.78 28.44 7.96
N LEU A 340 -3.84 29.27 8.44
CA LEU A 340 -3.05 28.97 9.64
C LEU A 340 -3.93 28.85 10.89
N ILE A 341 -4.90 29.74 11.09
CA ILE A 341 -5.81 29.66 12.25
C ILE A 341 -6.53 28.31 12.31
N TRP A 342 -7.09 27.85 11.19
CA TRP A 342 -7.84 26.59 11.15
C TRP A 342 -6.92 25.37 11.24
N LEU A 343 -5.77 25.37 10.55
CA LEU A 343 -4.80 24.28 10.64
C LEU A 343 -4.18 24.16 12.04
N THR A 344 -3.89 25.27 12.72
CA THR A 344 -3.41 25.24 14.11
C THR A 344 -4.46 24.68 15.07
N ARG A 345 -5.75 24.99 14.85
CA ARG A 345 -6.86 24.37 15.61
C ARG A 345 -6.95 22.86 15.36
N ALA A 346 -6.79 22.41 14.11
CA ALA A 346 -6.75 20.99 13.77
C ALA A 346 -5.56 20.29 14.45
N TYR A 347 -4.36 20.88 14.35
CA TYR A 347 -3.14 20.36 14.96
C TYR A 347 -3.27 20.18 16.47
N ASN A 348 -3.67 21.23 17.19
CA ASN A 348 -3.86 21.18 18.65
C ASN A 348 -4.90 20.14 19.08
N MET A 349 -5.87 19.87 18.22
CA MET A 349 -6.89 18.86 18.47
C MET A 349 -6.35 17.45 18.23
N TYR A 350 -5.66 17.22 17.11
CA TYR A 350 -5.03 15.93 16.82
C TYR A 350 -3.98 15.54 17.87
N THR A 351 -3.13 16.47 18.31
CA THR A 351 -2.09 16.19 19.33
C THR A 351 -2.65 15.88 20.71
N ARG A 352 -3.84 16.38 21.03
CA ARG A 352 -4.54 16.06 22.28
C ARG A 352 -5.24 14.69 22.24
N LEU A 353 -5.63 14.24 21.05
CA LEU A 353 -6.49 13.06 20.87
C LEU A 353 -5.75 11.79 20.48
N LEU A 354 -4.70 11.93 19.68
CA LEU A 354 -4.02 10.81 19.06
C LEU A 354 -2.65 10.64 19.71
N PRO A 355 -2.22 9.40 20.02
CA PRO A 355 -0.88 9.15 20.49
C PRO A 355 0.13 9.52 19.40
N SER A 356 1.21 10.20 19.77
CA SER A 356 2.30 10.48 18.84
C SER A 356 3.27 9.29 18.79
N PRO A 357 3.75 8.87 17.60
CA PRO A 357 3.52 9.46 16.27
C PRO A 357 2.21 8.95 15.61
N HIS A 358 1.53 9.80 14.85
CA HIS A 358 0.29 9.44 14.13
C HIS A 358 0.21 10.10 12.74
N PRO A 359 -0.23 9.38 11.67
CA PRO A 359 -0.31 9.92 10.31
C PRO A 359 -1.15 11.20 10.17
N HIS A 360 -2.30 11.30 10.85
CA HIS A 360 -3.10 12.54 10.87
C HIS A 360 -2.36 13.77 11.43
N ILE A 361 -1.49 13.60 12.44
CA ILE A 361 -0.69 14.71 12.97
C ILE A 361 0.36 15.13 11.92
N ALA A 362 1.06 14.16 11.33
CA ALA A 362 2.06 14.40 10.29
C ALA A 362 1.48 15.18 9.10
N ARG A 363 0.35 14.71 8.55
CA ARG A 363 -0.35 15.38 7.45
C ARG A 363 -0.81 16.81 7.80
N CYS A 364 -1.27 17.03 9.03
CA CYS A 364 -1.67 18.36 9.47
C CYS A 364 -0.47 19.31 9.55
N ILE A 365 0.69 18.82 9.99
CA ILE A 365 1.97 19.55 9.98
C ILE A 365 2.37 19.90 8.55
N GLY A 366 2.30 18.95 7.62
CA GLY A 366 2.60 19.19 6.20
C GLY A 366 1.73 20.27 5.59
N ASN A 367 0.42 20.24 5.88
CA ASN A 367 -0.50 21.28 5.43
C ASN A 367 -0.14 22.68 5.97
N ILE A 368 0.36 22.79 7.20
CA ILE A 368 0.90 24.05 7.73
C ILE A 368 2.16 24.46 6.95
N GLY A 369 3.05 23.50 6.66
CA GLY A 369 4.23 23.69 5.81
C GLY A 369 3.88 24.27 4.44
N LEU A 370 2.86 23.72 3.76
CA LEU A 370 2.36 24.20 2.47
C LEU A 370 1.83 25.65 2.52
N VAL A 371 1.23 26.08 3.65
CA VAL A 371 0.82 27.49 3.80
C VAL A 371 2.04 28.40 3.94
N HIS A 372 3.07 27.98 4.67
CA HIS A 372 4.31 28.74 4.77
C HIS A 372 5.07 28.81 3.45
N GLU A 373 5.09 27.72 2.67
CA GLU A 373 5.63 27.70 1.31
C GLU A 373 4.89 28.70 0.41
N ALA A 374 3.56 28.67 0.38
CA ALA A 374 2.75 29.60 -0.41
C ALA A 374 3.03 31.08 -0.04
N ASN A 375 3.39 31.34 1.22
CA ASN A 375 3.81 32.66 1.71
C ASN A 375 5.30 32.98 1.46
N ARG A 376 6.04 32.15 0.73
CA ARG A 376 7.51 32.26 0.51
C ARG A 376 8.35 32.22 1.78
N ASN A 377 7.80 31.72 2.89
CA ASN A 377 8.50 31.52 4.16
C ASN A 377 9.21 30.16 4.17
N LEU A 378 10.21 30.01 3.29
CA LEU A 378 10.83 28.71 2.99
C LEU A 378 11.49 28.04 4.21
N ASP A 379 12.01 28.81 5.16
CA ASP A 379 12.60 28.28 6.41
C ASP A 379 11.58 27.55 7.28
N ARG A 380 10.45 28.19 7.55
CA ARG A 380 9.37 27.57 8.33
C ARG A 380 8.73 26.40 7.59
N ALA A 381 8.58 26.51 6.26
CA ALA A 381 8.05 25.41 5.46
C ALA A 381 8.94 24.16 5.59
N LEU A 382 10.27 24.33 5.47
CA LEU A 382 11.24 23.25 5.67
C LEU A 382 11.15 22.64 7.08
N GLU A 383 11.08 23.46 8.13
CA GLU A 383 10.91 22.97 9.51
C GLU A 383 9.70 22.05 9.65
N TYR A 384 8.55 22.45 9.09
CA TYR A 384 7.34 21.63 9.14
C TYR A 384 7.44 20.37 8.28
N PHE A 385 7.97 20.45 7.05
CA PHE A 385 8.15 19.25 6.21
C PHE A 385 9.12 18.24 6.83
N PHE A 386 10.14 18.69 7.56
CA PHE A 386 11.00 17.78 8.32
C PHE A 386 10.28 17.10 9.47
N GLN A 387 9.49 17.84 10.24
CA GLN A 387 8.69 17.27 11.33
C GLN A 387 7.68 16.25 10.80
N GLU A 388 7.00 16.56 9.70
CA GLU A 388 6.10 15.63 9.00
C GLU A 388 6.84 14.36 8.58
N PHE A 389 7.98 14.50 7.87
CA PHE A 389 8.76 13.35 7.41
C PHE A 389 9.25 12.47 8.55
N GLU A 390 9.75 13.05 9.64
CA GLU A 390 10.22 12.30 10.81
C GLU A 390 9.09 11.53 11.52
N MET A 391 7.87 12.07 11.54
CA MET A 391 6.71 11.36 12.07
C MET A 391 6.25 10.25 11.12
N GLU A 392 6.14 10.53 9.82
CA GLU A 392 5.75 9.53 8.83
C GLU A 392 6.71 8.35 8.77
N GLU A 393 8.02 8.59 8.88
CA GLU A 393 9.04 7.53 8.91
C GLU A 393 8.86 6.57 10.10
N GLN A 394 8.27 7.05 11.19
CA GLN A 394 7.96 6.21 12.36
C GLN A 394 6.62 5.47 12.21
N CYS A 395 5.67 6.02 11.46
CA CYS A 395 4.33 5.45 11.30
C CYS A 395 4.19 4.53 10.08
N LEU A 396 5.00 4.70 9.04
CA LEU A 396 4.80 4.07 7.74
C LEU A 396 5.88 3.02 7.43
N PRO A 397 5.55 1.98 6.65
CA PRO A 397 6.54 1.08 6.10
C PRO A 397 7.60 1.84 5.28
N PRO A 398 8.85 1.36 5.25
CA PRO A 398 9.93 1.99 4.47
C PRO A 398 9.57 2.22 2.99
N ASP A 399 8.82 1.31 2.38
CA ASP A 399 8.47 1.43 0.95
C ASP A 399 7.22 2.29 0.68
N HIS A 400 6.69 2.99 1.69
CA HIS A 400 5.46 3.76 1.53
C HIS A 400 5.65 4.98 0.59
N PRO A 401 4.78 5.18 -0.41
CA PRO A 401 4.91 6.26 -1.40
C PRO A 401 5.03 7.68 -0.80
N ASN A 402 4.32 7.96 0.30
CA ASN A 402 4.36 9.26 0.98
C ASN A 402 5.78 9.66 1.40
N LEU A 403 6.59 8.72 1.91
CA LEU A 403 7.97 9.02 2.32
C LEU A 403 8.79 9.57 1.13
N SER A 404 8.53 9.06 -0.07
CA SER A 404 9.17 9.55 -1.29
C SER A 404 8.66 10.94 -1.68
N MET A 405 7.35 11.16 -1.60
CA MET A 405 6.71 12.43 -1.96
C MET A 405 7.15 13.58 -1.05
N HIS A 406 7.18 13.38 0.27
CA HIS A 406 7.58 14.42 1.22
C HIS A 406 9.07 14.78 1.10
N LEU A 407 9.91 13.82 0.77
CA LEU A 407 11.30 14.09 0.42
C LEU A 407 11.44 14.93 -0.84
N ASP A 408 10.57 14.74 -1.84
CA ASP A 408 10.55 15.59 -3.02
C ASP A 408 10.21 17.04 -2.68
N TRP A 409 9.30 17.27 -1.73
CA TRP A 409 9.03 18.63 -1.23
C TRP A 409 10.26 19.22 -0.55
N ILE A 410 10.90 18.50 0.38
CA ILE A 410 12.12 18.97 1.05
C ILE A 410 13.24 19.29 0.05
N ILE A 411 13.46 18.44 -0.96
CA ILE A 411 14.46 18.65 -2.02
C ILE A 411 14.12 19.88 -2.86
N THR A 412 12.86 20.03 -3.24
CA THR A 412 12.40 21.18 -4.06
C THR A 412 12.61 22.48 -3.29
N MET A 413 12.25 22.51 -2.02
CA MET A 413 12.45 23.66 -1.14
C MET A 413 13.92 24.06 -1.01
N TYR A 414 14.82 23.10 -0.77
CA TYR A 414 16.24 23.41 -0.72
C TYR A 414 16.84 23.82 -2.05
N ARG A 415 16.30 23.31 -3.17
CA ARG A 415 16.66 23.77 -4.52
C ARG A 415 16.29 25.24 -4.70
N GLU A 416 15.11 25.66 -4.24
CA GLU A 416 14.71 27.07 -4.29
C GLU A 416 15.60 27.96 -3.42
N LYS A 417 16.09 27.44 -2.29
CA LYS A 417 17.02 28.16 -1.41
C LYS A 417 18.49 28.13 -1.86
N GLY A 418 18.87 27.22 -2.74
CA GLY A 418 20.27 26.98 -3.12
C GLY A 418 21.14 26.34 -2.03
N GLU A 419 20.55 25.79 -0.95
CA GLU A 419 21.26 25.20 0.19
C GLU A 419 21.56 23.70 -0.03
N TRP A 420 22.28 23.41 -1.10
CA TRP A 420 22.58 22.06 -1.59
C TRP A 420 23.31 21.15 -0.57
N GLU A 421 24.20 21.72 0.24
CA GLU A 421 24.99 20.96 1.23
C GLU A 421 24.12 20.32 2.33
N ARG A 422 23.01 20.97 2.71
CA ARG A 422 22.08 20.45 3.72
C ARG A 422 21.31 19.24 3.21
N ILE A 423 20.92 19.23 1.94
CA ILE A 423 20.29 18.07 1.29
C ILE A 423 21.21 16.86 1.34
N LEU A 424 22.48 17.03 0.99
CA LEU A 424 23.46 15.94 0.97
C LEU A 424 23.75 15.41 2.38
N ARG A 425 23.85 16.31 3.38
CA ARG A 425 24.00 15.90 4.78
C ARG A 425 22.80 15.11 5.27
N PHE A 426 21.59 15.52 4.91
CA PHE A 426 20.37 14.81 5.25
C PHE A 426 20.34 13.39 4.64
N PHE A 427 20.58 13.27 3.33
CA PHE A 427 20.67 11.97 2.67
C PHE A 427 21.77 11.08 3.25
N ARG A 428 22.94 11.64 3.59
CA ARG A 428 24.04 10.90 4.24
C ARG A 428 23.59 10.25 5.54
N VAL A 429 22.96 11.03 6.41
CA VAL A 429 22.52 10.54 7.73
C VAL A 429 21.46 9.45 7.57
N LYS A 430 20.54 9.60 6.62
CA LYS A 430 19.46 8.64 6.38
C LYS A 430 19.96 7.35 5.72
N MET A 431 20.71 7.44 4.61
CA MET A 431 21.25 6.25 3.94
C MET A 431 22.19 5.42 4.82
N ASN A 432 22.99 6.08 5.69
CA ASN A 432 23.84 5.36 6.64
C ASN A 432 23.04 4.60 7.70
N LYS A 433 21.85 5.08 8.08
CA LYS A 433 20.96 4.39 9.02
C LYS A 433 20.17 3.26 8.37
N THR A 434 19.83 3.37 7.08
CA THR A 434 18.84 2.50 6.43
C THR A 434 19.40 1.49 5.42
N LYS A 435 20.72 1.19 5.48
CA LYS A 435 21.60 0.41 4.56
C LYS A 435 21.02 -0.54 3.49
N HIS A 436 19.78 -1.04 3.56
CA HIS A 436 19.19 -2.00 2.64
C HIS A 436 17.68 -1.81 2.32
N LYS A 437 17.04 -0.66 2.58
CA LYS A 437 15.55 -0.60 2.58
C LYS A 437 14.83 0.42 1.68
N PHE A 438 15.52 1.25 0.90
CA PHE A 438 14.83 2.30 0.13
C PHE A 438 15.32 2.41 -1.32
N VAL A 439 14.68 1.66 -2.21
CA VAL A 439 14.93 1.71 -3.67
C VAL A 439 14.51 3.07 -4.26
N PHE A 440 13.51 3.73 -3.69
CA PHE A 440 13.01 5.01 -4.20
C PHE A 440 13.94 6.20 -3.93
N HIS A 441 14.64 6.25 -2.78
CA HIS A 441 15.48 7.40 -2.41
C HIS A 441 16.67 7.64 -3.35
N GLU A 442 17.21 6.59 -3.96
CA GLU A 442 18.31 6.68 -4.93
C GLU A 442 17.94 7.46 -6.18
N ARG A 443 16.67 7.34 -6.62
CA ARG A 443 16.16 8.07 -7.78
C ARG A 443 16.20 9.59 -7.55
N HIS A 444 15.91 10.01 -6.32
CA HIS A 444 15.81 11.41 -5.94
C HIS A 444 17.18 12.02 -5.60
N LEU A 445 18.06 11.26 -4.94
CA LEU A 445 19.47 11.64 -4.75
C LEU A 445 20.16 11.89 -6.11
N ALA A 446 19.97 11.00 -7.09
CA ALA A 446 20.54 11.17 -8.42
C ALA A 446 20.01 12.40 -9.16
N SER A 447 18.71 12.71 -9.01
CA SER A 447 18.13 13.95 -9.60
C SER A 447 18.65 15.21 -8.93
N THR A 448 18.92 15.16 -7.62
CA THR A 448 19.46 16.25 -6.83
C THR A 448 20.92 16.52 -7.20
N LEU A 449 21.74 15.48 -7.33
CA LEU A 449 23.12 15.58 -7.81
C LEU A 449 23.20 16.11 -9.25
N GLN A 450 22.25 15.72 -10.11
CA GLN A 450 22.16 16.23 -11.47
C GLN A 450 21.79 17.71 -11.51
N ALA A 451 20.86 18.15 -10.67
CA ALA A 451 20.54 19.58 -10.53
C ALA A 451 21.75 20.37 -10.01
N MET A 452 22.46 19.86 -8.99
CA MET A 452 23.68 20.49 -8.47
C MET A 452 24.78 20.65 -9.53
N LYS A 453 24.98 19.65 -10.41
CA LYS A 453 25.95 19.71 -11.51
C LYS A 453 25.72 20.90 -12.45
N ASN A 454 24.46 21.31 -12.63
CA ASN A 454 24.12 22.44 -13.49
C ASN A 454 24.32 23.81 -12.82
N PHE A 455 24.34 23.88 -11.47
CA PHE A 455 24.45 25.13 -10.71
C PHE A 455 25.82 25.35 -10.07
N SER A 456 26.53 24.30 -9.66
CA SER A 456 27.87 24.37 -9.06
C SER A 456 28.70 23.10 -9.39
N PRO A 457 29.50 23.14 -10.47
CA PRO A 457 30.37 22.03 -10.87
C PRO A 457 31.41 21.66 -9.79
N ASP A 458 31.88 22.65 -9.03
CA ASP A 458 32.90 22.47 -8.00
C ASP A 458 32.34 21.81 -6.73
N ALA A 459 31.12 22.17 -6.31
CA ALA A 459 30.42 21.46 -5.24
C ALA A 459 30.18 20.00 -5.62
N THR A 460 29.82 19.75 -6.88
CA THR A 460 29.61 18.40 -7.40
C THR A 460 30.87 17.55 -7.24
N LYS A 461 32.06 18.08 -7.58
CA LYS A 461 33.35 17.37 -7.55
C LYS A 461 33.80 16.95 -6.13
N ILE A 462 33.48 17.75 -5.12
CA ILE A 462 33.80 17.46 -3.71
C ILE A 462 32.88 16.36 -3.16
N TYR A 463 31.61 16.37 -3.56
CA TYR A 463 30.63 15.41 -3.06
C TYR A 463 30.58 14.10 -3.88
N THR A 464 30.85 14.08 -5.20
CA THR A 464 30.93 12.83 -5.98
C THR A 464 31.98 11.88 -5.43
N LYS A 465 33.18 12.36 -5.10
CA LYS A 465 34.28 11.52 -4.64
C LYS A 465 33.97 10.69 -3.38
N HIS A 466 33.06 11.18 -2.51
CA HIS A 466 32.73 10.53 -1.24
C HIS A 466 31.51 9.61 -1.29
N TYR A 467 30.62 9.78 -2.27
CA TYR A 467 29.32 9.07 -2.37
C TYR A 467 29.18 8.20 -3.61
N GLU A 468 30.07 8.32 -4.60
CA GLU A 468 30.09 7.49 -5.82
C GLU A 468 30.08 6.00 -5.48
N LEU A 469 30.82 5.52 -4.48
CA LEU A 469 30.90 4.08 -4.19
C LEU A 469 29.56 3.51 -3.71
N SER A 470 28.86 4.20 -2.80
CA SER A 470 27.58 3.71 -2.25
C SER A 470 26.46 3.87 -3.27
N MET A 471 26.41 4.99 -4.00
CA MET A 471 25.37 5.25 -4.99
C MET A 471 25.53 4.36 -6.22
N VAL A 472 26.77 4.10 -6.68
CA VAL A 472 27.03 3.14 -7.76
C VAL A 472 26.56 1.74 -7.34
N ASN A 473 26.91 1.27 -6.13
CA ASN A 473 26.48 -0.04 -5.63
C ASN A 473 24.95 -0.19 -5.56
N SER A 474 24.27 0.85 -5.09
CA SER A 474 22.82 0.92 -4.97
C SER A 474 22.12 0.94 -6.35
N LEU A 475 22.60 1.77 -7.27
CA LEU A 475 22.09 1.84 -8.64
C LEU A 475 22.37 0.54 -9.42
N THR A 476 23.51 -0.14 -9.19
CA THR A 476 23.76 -1.47 -9.75
C THR A 476 22.81 -2.51 -9.17
N HIS A 477 22.53 -2.47 -7.86
CA HIS A 477 21.58 -3.39 -7.23
C HIS A 477 20.14 -3.17 -7.73
N THR A 478 19.72 -1.91 -7.88
CA THR A 478 18.43 -1.55 -8.48
C THR A 478 18.35 -2.02 -9.94
N LEU A 479 19.44 -1.93 -10.70
CA LEU A 479 19.51 -2.47 -12.06
C LEU A 479 19.42 -4.01 -12.08
N GLU A 480 20.03 -4.71 -11.12
CA GLU A 480 19.89 -6.16 -10.94
C GLU A 480 18.44 -6.57 -10.64
N ILE A 481 17.76 -5.85 -9.76
CA ILE A 481 16.34 -6.10 -9.43
C ILE A 481 15.43 -5.86 -10.65
N VAL A 482 15.64 -4.74 -11.36
CA VAL A 482 14.85 -4.37 -12.54
C VAL A 482 15.13 -5.30 -13.73
N SER A 483 16.34 -5.86 -13.82
CA SER A 483 16.68 -6.87 -14.85
C SER A 483 16.19 -8.28 -14.50
N ALA A 484 16.04 -8.60 -13.21
CA ALA A 484 15.48 -9.87 -12.73
C ALA A 484 13.94 -9.94 -12.87
N LYS A 485 13.24 -8.81 -12.80
CA LYS A 485 11.80 -8.72 -13.11
C LYS A 485 11.61 -8.50 -14.61
N GLU A 486 11.22 -9.55 -15.33
CA GLU A 486 11.10 -9.61 -16.79
C GLU A 486 10.65 -8.32 -17.50
N LYS A 487 11.50 -7.84 -18.43
CA LYS A 487 11.23 -7.05 -19.67
C LYS A 487 10.33 -5.81 -19.68
N THR A 488 9.55 -5.47 -18.66
CA THR A 488 8.49 -4.44 -18.79
C THR A 488 8.90 -3.02 -18.44
N ASP A 489 10.03 -2.78 -17.77
CA ASP A 489 10.44 -1.42 -17.39
C ASP A 489 11.78 -0.99 -17.99
N ALA A 490 11.89 -1.16 -19.31
CA ALA A 490 13.05 -0.74 -20.10
C ALA A 490 13.38 0.75 -19.89
N LEU A 491 12.38 1.59 -19.63
CA LEU A 491 12.56 3.02 -19.35
C LEU A 491 13.20 3.28 -17.98
N THR A 492 12.80 2.54 -16.94
CA THR A 492 13.41 2.66 -15.61
C THR A 492 14.83 2.12 -15.61
N ALA A 493 15.07 0.96 -16.24
CA ALA A 493 16.43 0.42 -16.43
C ALA A 493 17.34 1.43 -17.15
N ASN A 494 16.84 2.03 -18.24
CA ASN A 494 17.57 3.03 -19.02
C ASN A 494 17.91 4.28 -18.19
N ARG A 495 16.98 4.77 -17.38
CA ARG A 495 17.25 5.89 -16.45
C ARG A 495 18.33 5.55 -15.43
N CYS A 496 18.35 4.32 -14.90
CA CYS A 496 19.42 3.87 -13.99
C CYS A 496 20.78 3.80 -14.69
N ILE A 497 20.83 3.22 -15.89
CA ILE A 497 22.05 3.10 -16.71
C ILE A 497 22.64 4.49 -17.03
N ARG A 498 21.80 5.45 -17.42
CA ARG A 498 22.21 6.84 -17.70
C ARG A 498 22.71 7.59 -16.48
N ARG A 499 22.30 7.19 -15.29
CA ARG A 499 22.76 7.82 -14.04
C ARG A 499 24.07 7.20 -13.60
N LEU A 500 24.23 5.89 -13.74
CA LEU A 500 25.51 5.20 -13.54
C LEU A 500 26.61 5.78 -14.44
N SER A 501 26.30 6.10 -15.69
CA SER A 501 27.28 6.63 -16.65
C SER A 501 27.72 8.08 -16.40
N VAL A 502 26.98 8.83 -15.57
CA VAL A 502 27.32 10.23 -15.18
C VAL A 502 28.10 10.27 -13.87
N CYS A 503 28.04 9.21 -13.04
CA CYS A 503 28.56 9.17 -11.67
C CYS A 503 29.92 8.49 -11.55
N SER A 504 30.73 8.53 -12.60
CA SER A 504 31.93 7.70 -12.72
C SER A 504 33.04 8.56 -13.27
N VAL A 505 33.72 9.25 -12.37
CA VAL A 505 34.68 10.32 -12.68
C VAL A 505 36.14 9.83 -12.62
N ASP A 506 36.40 8.55 -12.36
CA ASP A 506 37.76 7.98 -12.39
C ASP A 506 38.18 7.53 -13.80
N ASP A 507 39.44 7.83 -14.17
CA ASP A 507 40.05 7.48 -15.47
C ASP A 507 40.00 5.96 -15.78
N GLN A 508 39.99 5.09 -14.77
CA GLN A 508 39.85 3.63 -14.95
C GLN A 508 38.40 3.16 -15.23
N LYS A 509 37.39 4.05 -15.13
CA LYS A 509 35.96 3.73 -15.30
C LYS A 509 35.34 4.31 -16.59
N LEU A 510 36.08 5.10 -17.35
CA LEU A 510 35.61 5.73 -18.60
C LEU A 510 35.09 4.71 -19.64
N GLU A 511 35.71 3.53 -19.77
CA GLU A 511 35.24 2.45 -20.68
C GLU A 511 33.89 1.86 -20.29
N LYS A 512 33.64 1.71 -18.97
CA LYS A 512 32.32 1.27 -18.48
C LYS A 512 31.26 2.34 -18.76
N ASN A 513 31.61 3.62 -18.67
CA ASN A 513 30.69 4.73 -18.95
C ASN A 513 30.22 4.74 -20.39
N LEU A 514 31.17 4.58 -21.32
CA LEU A 514 30.86 4.47 -22.73
C LEU A 514 29.90 3.28 -22.98
N THR A 515 30.18 2.14 -22.37
CA THR A 515 29.33 0.94 -22.49
C THR A 515 27.90 1.21 -21.97
N TYR A 516 27.75 1.89 -20.83
CA TYR A 516 26.45 2.27 -20.29
C TYR A 516 25.71 3.26 -21.20
N TRP A 517 26.38 4.29 -21.71
CA TRP A 517 25.76 5.25 -22.63
C TRP A 517 25.30 4.62 -23.95
N ILE A 518 26.08 3.69 -24.50
CA ILE A 518 25.68 2.91 -25.69
C ILE A 518 24.47 2.04 -25.38
N HIS A 519 24.45 1.39 -24.21
CA HIS A 519 23.33 0.53 -23.82
C HIS A 519 22.04 1.33 -23.60
N ALA A 520 22.12 2.49 -22.94
CA ALA A 520 21.02 3.43 -22.78
C ALA A 520 20.45 3.88 -24.13
N LEU A 521 21.32 4.36 -25.04
CA LEU A 521 20.92 4.81 -26.38
C LEU A 521 20.20 3.70 -27.17
N ASN A 522 20.67 2.46 -27.06
CA ASN A 522 20.04 1.31 -27.73
C ASN A 522 18.63 1.02 -27.19
N ILE A 523 18.39 1.21 -25.89
CA ILE A 523 17.05 1.09 -25.32
C ILE A 523 16.16 2.26 -25.78
N GLU A 524 16.67 3.50 -25.78
CA GLU A 524 15.90 4.67 -26.22
C GLU A 524 15.46 4.53 -27.68
N ARG A 525 16.33 4.04 -28.56
CA ARG A 525 16.01 3.78 -29.97
C ARG A 525 14.91 2.74 -30.17
N ARG A 526 14.67 1.86 -29.19
CA ARG A 526 13.58 0.86 -29.24
C ARG A 526 12.24 1.44 -28.77
N VAL A 527 12.28 2.47 -27.93
CA VAL A 527 11.08 3.01 -27.25
C VAL A 527 10.61 4.31 -27.87
N TYR A 528 11.54 5.16 -28.32
CA TYR A 528 11.25 6.50 -28.81
C TYR A 528 11.52 6.66 -30.31
N SER A 529 10.82 7.60 -30.94
CA SER A 529 11.13 8.05 -32.29
C SER A 529 12.48 8.75 -32.35
N SER A 530 13.15 8.70 -33.51
CA SER A 530 14.54 9.18 -33.70
C SER A 530 14.78 10.66 -33.37
N ASP A 531 13.73 11.47 -33.26
CA ASP A 531 13.69 12.90 -32.97
C ASP A 531 13.39 13.22 -31.49
N HIS A 532 13.19 12.20 -30.66
CA HIS A 532 12.87 12.37 -29.25
C HIS A 532 14.04 13.03 -28.48
N PRO A 533 13.78 13.99 -27.58
CA PRO A 533 14.83 14.77 -26.90
C PRO A 533 15.80 13.92 -26.08
N GLU A 534 15.36 12.76 -25.59
CA GLU A 534 16.25 11.85 -24.86
C GLU A 534 17.29 11.19 -25.76
N ILE A 535 16.93 10.79 -27.00
CA ILE A 535 17.89 10.25 -27.97
C ILE A 535 18.93 11.31 -28.34
N VAL A 536 18.48 12.55 -28.56
CA VAL A 536 19.37 13.69 -28.85
C VAL A 536 20.37 13.90 -27.72
N ARG A 537 19.93 13.78 -26.46
CA ARG A 537 20.78 13.92 -25.28
C ARG A 537 21.76 12.76 -25.16
N SER A 538 21.33 11.52 -25.33
CA SER A 538 22.19 10.34 -25.24
C SER A 538 23.23 10.29 -26.36
N LEU A 539 22.89 10.71 -27.59
CA LEU A 539 23.84 10.82 -28.70
C LEU A 539 24.99 11.78 -28.38
N ARG A 540 24.71 12.91 -27.71
CA ARG A 540 25.76 13.83 -27.24
C ARG A 540 26.75 13.11 -26.33
N TRP A 541 26.24 12.46 -25.29
CA TRP A 541 27.08 11.84 -24.26
C TRP A 541 27.85 10.63 -24.78
N VAL A 542 27.28 9.84 -25.69
CA VAL A 542 28.03 8.77 -26.40
C VAL A 542 29.17 9.38 -27.21
N GLY A 543 28.92 10.46 -27.96
CA GLY A 543 29.94 11.17 -28.73
C GLY A 543 31.06 11.76 -27.86
N GLU A 544 30.72 12.43 -26.77
CA GLU A 544 31.68 12.96 -25.78
C GLU A 544 32.51 11.80 -25.17
N SER A 545 31.86 10.71 -24.77
CA SER A 545 32.53 9.55 -24.18
C SER A 545 33.50 8.86 -25.14
N HIS A 546 33.18 8.77 -26.44
CA HIS A 546 34.10 8.22 -27.45
C HIS A 546 35.38 9.06 -27.60
N ILE A 547 35.26 10.39 -27.51
CA ILE A 547 36.41 11.31 -27.55
C ILE A 547 37.26 11.17 -26.30
N GLU A 548 36.62 11.22 -25.13
CA GLU A 548 37.31 11.26 -23.84
C GLU A 548 37.94 9.91 -23.48
N THR A 549 37.27 8.80 -23.80
CA THR A 549 37.66 7.45 -23.35
C THR A 549 38.60 6.76 -24.33
N ILE A 550 38.19 6.66 -25.60
CA ILE A 550 38.87 5.81 -26.61
C ILE A 550 39.58 6.69 -27.66
N ARG A 551 39.36 8.01 -27.64
CA ARG A 551 39.81 8.96 -28.68
C ARG A 551 39.37 8.54 -30.09
N ASP A 552 38.21 7.88 -30.18
CA ASP A 552 37.59 7.52 -31.45
C ASP A 552 36.76 8.68 -31.98
N TYR A 553 37.45 9.58 -32.66
CA TYR A 553 36.83 10.75 -33.27
C TYR A 553 35.84 10.36 -34.37
N SER A 554 36.02 9.22 -35.04
CA SER A 554 35.18 8.81 -36.17
C SER A 554 33.76 8.45 -35.71
N GLU A 555 33.66 7.70 -34.62
CA GLU A 555 32.37 7.30 -34.06
C GLU A 555 31.71 8.48 -33.32
N ALA A 556 32.50 9.33 -32.66
CA ALA A 556 32.00 10.57 -32.09
C ALA A 556 31.38 11.49 -33.17
N LEU A 557 32.06 11.65 -34.32
CA LEU A 557 31.55 12.38 -35.47
C LEU A 557 30.24 11.79 -35.99
N ARG A 558 30.11 10.45 -36.00
CA ARG A 558 28.88 9.75 -36.39
C ARG A 558 27.73 10.09 -35.44
N MET A 559 27.96 10.05 -34.13
CA MET A 559 26.96 10.37 -33.11
C MET A 559 26.48 11.82 -33.19
N TYR A 560 27.41 12.77 -33.32
CA TYR A 560 27.07 14.19 -33.45
C TYR A 560 26.34 14.48 -34.76
N SER A 561 26.72 13.83 -35.86
CA SER A 561 26.01 13.93 -37.14
C SER A 561 24.56 13.43 -37.02
N GLU A 562 24.35 12.33 -36.31
CA GLU A 562 23.01 11.79 -36.05
C GLU A 562 22.18 12.72 -35.16
N ARG A 563 22.81 13.29 -34.12
CA ARG A 563 22.20 14.29 -33.22
C ARG A 563 21.71 15.51 -34.00
N LEU A 564 22.55 16.04 -34.89
CA LEU A 564 22.22 17.19 -35.74
C LEU A 564 21.07 16.89 -36.71
N ARG A 565 21.04 15.70 -37.34
CA ARG A 565 19.94 15.29 -38.22
C ARG A 565 18.62 15.13 -37.46
N SER A 566 18.67 14.55 -36.25
CA SER A 566 17.52 14.41 -35.36
C SER A 566 16.92 15.78 -34.99
N PHE A 567 17.78 16.74 -34.67
CA PHE A 567 17.36 18.12 -34.39
C PHE A 567 16.84 18.86 -35.63
N ALA A 568 17.45 18.66 -36.79
CA ALA A 568 17.01 19.26 -38.05
C ALA A 568 15.64 18.74 -38.52
N ARG A 569 15.24 17.52 -38.11
CA ARG A 569 13.87 17.02 -38.33
C ARG A 569 12.84 17.69 -37.42
N ARG A 570 13.28 18.26 -36.30
CA ARG A 570 12.44 18.88 -35.27
C ARG A 570 12.25 20.39 -35.49
N SER A 571 13.19 21.03 -36.19
CA SER A 571 13.11 22.44 -36.58
C SER A 571 12.59 22.55 -38.01
N THR A 572 11.55 23.33 -38.24
CA THR A 572 10.92 23.49 -39.57
C THR A 572 11.76 24.29 -40.58
N ASN A 573 12.98 24.72 -40.22
CA ASN A 573 13.83 25.53 -41.09
C ASN A 573 15.32 25.21 -40.93
N PHE A 574 15.86 24.46 -41.89
CA PHE A 574 17.30 24.20 -42.03
C PHE A 574 18.13 25.49 -42.21
N LYS A 575 17.48 26.61 -42.57
CA LYS A 575 18.11 27.94 -42.72
C LYS A 575 18.50 28.60 -41.39
N ASP A 576 17.82 28.30 -40.28
CA ASP A 576 18.11 28.92 -38.98
C ASP A 576 19.39 28.35 -38.33
N ILE A 577 19.78 27.12 -38.70
CA ILE A 577 21.08 26.51 -38.34
C ILE A 577 22.26 27.35 -38.88
N LYS A 578 22.11 27.95 -40.08
CA LYS A 578 23.16 28.77 -40.72
C LYS A 578 23.37 30.15 -40.08
N CYS A 579 22.38 30.68 -39.35
CA CYS A 579 22.39 32.08 -38.89
C CYS A 579 22.82 32.26 -37.43
N GLY A 580 23.26 31.19 -36.74
CA GLY A 580 23.86 31.31 -35.40
C GLY A 580 22.92 31.83 -34.31
N LYS A 581 21.60 31.84 -34.53
CA LYS A 581 20.61 32.20 -33.50
C LYS A 581 20.24 30.96 -32.68
N TYR A 582 21.06 30.65 -31.68
CA TYR A 582 20.71 29.70 -30.64
C TYR A 582 20.98 30.30 -29.27
N SER A 583 19.93 30.72 -28.55
CA SER A 583 19.98 30.85 -27.10
C SER A 583 19.82 29.49 -26.40
N ASP A 584 19.27 28.48 -27.10
CA ASP A 584 18.79 27.23 -26.51
C ASP A 584 19.61 25.98 -26.91
N PHE A 585 20.69 26.14 -27.68
CA PHE A 585 21.52 25.02 -28.15
C PHE A 585 22.86 24.98 -27.43
N ASP A 586 22.92 24.14 -26.39
CA ASP A 586 24.14 23.86 -25.64
C ASP A 586 25.05 22.92 -26.47
N MET A 587 25.79 23.51 -27.43
CA MET A 587 26.88 22.84 -28.17
C MET A 587 28.20 22.98 -27.44
N ASN A 588 28.92 21.87 -27.33
CA ASN A 588 30.32 21.88 -26.93
C ASN A 588 31.23 22.42 -28.06
N ASP A 589 32.46 22.80 -27.73
CA ASP A 589 33.40 23.40 -28.69
C ASP A 589 33.75 22.47 -29.87
N PHE A 590 33.72 21.15 -29.66
CA PHE A 590 33.97 20.17 -30.70
C PHE A 590 32.85 20.15 -31.74
N GLU A 591 31.58 20.16 -31.30
CA GLU A 591 30.40 20.26 -32.16
C GLU A 591 30.37 21.59 -32.93
N ARG A 592 30.71 22.71 -32.26
CA ARG A 592 30.79 24.02 -32.94
C ARG A 592 31.85 24.02 -34.03
N LYS A 593 33.03 23.41 -33.78
CA LYS A 593 34.08 23.26 -34.79
C LYS A 593 33.61 22.35 -35.92
N PHE A 594 33.01 21.20 -35.63
CA PHE A 594 32.50 20.26 -36.62
C PHE A 594 31.43 20.87 -37.53
N VAL A 595 30.46 21.60 -36.97
CA VAL A 595 29.44 22.32 -37.74
C VAL A 595 30.08 23.38 -38.65
N LYS A 596 31.14 24.07 -38.18
CA LYS A 596 31.88 25.06 -38.98
C LYS A 596 32.75 24.47 -40.10
N THR A 597 33.20 23.21 -39.99
CA THR A 597 34.01 22.54 -41.03
C THR A 597 33.19 21.69 -42.00
N THR A 598 31.98 21.26 -41.62
CA THR A 598 31.13 20.37 -42.43
C THR A 598 30.09 21.13 -43.26
N ILE A 599 29.78 22.37 -42.89
CA ILE A 599 29.06 23.38 -43.70
C ILE A 599 30.10 24.19 -44.46
#